data_AF-A0A2G6GR40-F1
#
_entry.id   AF-A0A2G6GR40-F1
#
_cell.length_a   1.000
_cell.length_b   1.000
_cell.length_c   1.000
_cell.angle_alpha   90.00
_cell.angle_beta   90.00
_cell.angle_gamma   90.00
#
_symmetry.space_group_name_H-M   'P 1'
#
loop_
_entity.id
_entity.type
_entity.pdbx_description
1 polymer ?
#
loop_
_entity_poly.entity_id
_entity_poly.type
_entity_poly.pdbx_seq_one_letter_code
_entity_poly.pdbx_strand_id
1 'polypeptide(L)' 'MRCGNLAQYSYRLSEETNTVLLGEKDRYEPLCRSCYKKANEK' A
#
# COMPACT_ATOMS: atom_id res chain seq x y z
N MET A 1 14.53 -4.63 0.10
CA MET A 1 14.25 -3.33 0.75
C MET A 1 13.71 -2.38 -0.33
N ARG A 2 12.42 -2.00 -0.32
CA ARG A 2 11.79 -1.30 -1.47
C ARG A 2 12.31 0.12 -1.72
N CYS A 3 12.69 0.86 -0.68
CA CYS A 3 13.26 2.22 -0.83
C CYS A 3 13.97 2.78 0.42
N GLY A 4 13.77 2.22 1.62
CA GLY A 4 14.41 2.69 2.86
C GLY A 4 13.88 4.01 3.44
N ASN A 5 12.92 4.65 2.78
CA ASN A 5 12.30 5.90 3.23
C ASN A 5 11.13 5.65 4.20
N LEU A 6 10.80 6.67 5.02
CA LEU A 6 9.71 6.61 5.99
C LEU A 6 8.38 6.23 5.29
N ALA A 7 7.76 5.16 5.75
CA ALA A 7 6.47 4.71 5.24
C ALA A 7 5.33 5.44 5.96
N GLN A 8 4.54 6.20 5.21
CA GLN A 8 3.43 7.00 5.74
C GLN A 8 2.07 6.57 5.15
N TYR A 9 2.06 5.69 4.15
CA TYR A 9 0.86 5.31 3.41
C TYR A 9 0.68 3.80 3.43
N SER A 10 -0.53 3.34 3.72
CA SER A 10 -0.90 1.92 3.62
C SER A 10 -1.47 1.65 2.23
N TYR A 11 -0.71 0.96 1.39
CA TYR A 11 -1.13 0.56 0.05
C TYR A 11 -1.82 -0.80 0.09
N ARG A 12 -3.02 -0.90 -0.49
CA ARG A 12 -3.77 -2.16 -0.57
C ARG A 12 -3.16 -3.03 -1.68
N LEU A 13 -2.77 -4.26 -1.33
CA LEU A 13 -2.26 -5.25 -2.30
C LEU A 13 -3.36 -6.06 -2.98
N SER A 14 -4.55 -6.07 -2.38
CA SER A 14 -5.71 -6.78 -2.92
C SER A 14 -6.44 -5.96 -3.98
N GLU A 15 -6.86 -6.62 -5.06
CA GLU A 15 -7.70 -6.06 -6.13
C GLU A 15 -9.18 -5.94 -5.71
N GLU A 16 -9.52 -6.26 -4.46
CA GLU A 16 -10.88 -6.12 -3.96
C GLU A 16 -11.32 -4.66 -3.91
N THR A 17 -12.49 -4.39 -4.49
CA THR A 17 -13.10 -3.05 -4.62
C THR A 17 -13.96 -2.66 -3.41
N ASN A 18 -14.06 -3.51 -2.39
CA ASN A 18 -14.85 -3.23 -1.20
C ASN A 18 -14.31 -2.03 -0.40
N THR A 19 -15.22 -1.19 0.11
CA THR A 19 -14.90 0.01 0.90
C THR A 19 -14.23 -0.34 2.22
N VAL A 20 -14.65 -1.43 2.86
CA VAL A 20 -14.11 -1.92 4.12
C VAL A 20 -13.62 -3.35 3.92
N LEU A 21 -12.33 -3.58 4.18
CA LEU A 21 -11.72 -4.90 4.18
C LEU A 21 -11.11 -5.16 5.55
N LEU A 22 -11.47 -6.31 6.13
CA LEU A 22 -10.91 -6.80 7.38
C LEU A 22 -9.76 -7.74 7.04
N GLY A 23 -8.52 -7.26 7.21
CA GLY A 23 -7.30 -8.04 7.00
C GLY A 23 -6.11 -7.27 7.54
N GLU A 24 -5.39 -7.86 8.49
CA GLU A 24 -4.47 -7.15 9.39
C GLU A 24 -3.23 -6.56 8.68
N LYS A 25 -2.36 -7.41 8.13
CA LYS A 25 -1.08 -6.99 7.52
C LYS A 25 -0.83 -7.64 6.16
N ASP A 26 -1.41 -8.79 5.87
CA ASP A 26 -1.16 -9.52 4.63
C ASP A 26 -1.75 -8.82 3.39
N ARG A 27 -2.70 -7.91 3.61
CA ARG A 27 -3.41 -7.21 2.52
C ARG A 27 -2.99 -5.75 2.33
N TYR A 28 -2.18 -5.22 3.25
CA TYR A 28 -1.74 -3.82 3.23
C TYR A 28 -0.22 -3.74 3.40
N GLU A 29 0.45 -3.09 2.45
CA GLU A 29 1.89 -2.83 2.53
C GLU A 29 2.15 -1.36 2.89
N PRO A 30 3.00 -1.08 3.88
CA PRO A 30 3.41 0.28 4.18
C PRO A 30 4.39 0.79 3.11
N LEU A 31 4.01 1.86 2.42
CA LEU A 31 4.78 2.53 1.39
C LEU A 31 5.11 3.98 1.78
N CYS A 32 6.24 4.46 1.27
CA CYS A 32 6.55 5.89 1.26
C CYS A 32 5.75 6.60 0.15
N ARG A 33 5.69 7.94 0.20
CA ARG A 33 4.92 8.75 -0.76
C ARG A 33 5.25 8.45 -2.23
N SER A 34 6.53 8.32 -2.56
CA SER A 34 6.98 8.09 -3.93
C SER A 34 6.65 6.69 -4.43
N CYS A 35 6.81 5.66 -3.59
CA CYS A 35 6.41 4.30 -3.92
C CYS A 35 4.90 4.15 -4.05
N TYR A 36 4.13 4.81 -3.18
CA TYR A 36 2.67 4.82 -3.26
C TYR A 36 2.18 5.39 -4.58
N LYS A 37 2.72 6.56 -5.00
CA LYS A 37 2.37 7.17 -6.29
C LYS A 37 2.67 6.25 -7.47
N LYS A 38 3.88 5.69 -7.53
CA LYS A 38 4.27 4.74 -8.60
C LYS A 38 3.37 3.50 -8.68
N ALA A 39 2.85 3.04 -7.55
CA ALA A 39 1.94 1.89 -7.49
C ALA A 39 0.48 2.24 -7.86
N ASN A 40 0.13 3.53 -7.84
CA ASN A 40 -1.21 4.05 -8.19
C ASN A 40 -1.25 4.63 -9.62
N GLU A 41 -0.09 4.85 -10.24
CA GLU A 41 0.05 5.30 -11.64
C GLU A 41 0.10 4.12 -12.64
N LYS A 42 -0.21 2.89 -12.20
CA LYS A 42 -0.41 1.71 -13.04
C LYS A 42 -1.88 1.51 -13.34
#